data_AF-A0A7S0GGL2-F1
#
_entry.id   AF-A0A7S0GGL2-F1
#
_cell.length_a   1.000
_cell.length_b   1.000
_cell.length_c   1.000
_cell.angle_alpha   90.00
_cell.angle_beta   90.00
_cell.angle_gamma   90.00
#
_symmetry.space_group_name_H-M   'P 1'
#
loop_
_entity.id
_entity.type
_entity.pdbx_description
1 polymer ?
#
loop_
_entity_poly.entity_id
_entity_poly.type
_entity_poly.pdbx_seq_one_letter_code
_entity_poly.pdbx_strand_id
1 'polypeptide(L)'
;HMIRCIVSITFMVGQELEKPQIMTQLLDISTNAAKPSYPMAPDKPLVLHKCDFNNVTFGYTSQNLWNVTYHLENQWEELVLGAERIKDALRSLQEYAMIDVREDLCRFVQDYLAKAGGSRGRSRKNKKGKDTLVFSHLDLVKLLDESACEQGSEMLDVRPSPANQTPPAPTSTKKKLISWGKALQLMETKLSLTPYPKHHRDAKSHISLMERSKGSTYEDKVAAILSQPLSGKKRQRFIENQ
;
A
#
# COMPACT_ATOMS: atom_id res chain seq x y z
N HIS A 1 -19.97 3.67 -4.19
CA HIS A 1 -19.06 2.57 -3.81
C HIS A 1 -19.08 1.33 -4.73
N MET A 2 -20.13 1.11 -5.55
CA MET A 2 -20.30 -0.11 -6.37
C MET A 2 -19.08 -0.43 -7.25
N ILE A 3 -18.66 0.48 -8.12
CA ILE A 3 -17.51 0.30 -9.04
C ILE A 3 -16.25 -0.10 -8.26
N ARG A 4 -15.95 0.59 -7.17
CA ARG A 4 -14.78 0.32 -6.30
C ARG A 4 -14.82 -1.06 -5.64
N CYS A 5 -16.01 -1.64 -5.41
CA CYS A 5 -16.13 -3.00 -4.89
C CYS A 5 -15.87 -4.03 -6.00
N ILE A 6 -16.42 -3.81 -7.20
CA ILE A 6 -16.19 -4.69 -8.36
C ILE A 6 -14.71 -4.73 -8.70
N VAL A 7 -14.08 -3.56 -8.85
CA VAL A 7 -12.65 -3.43 -9.16
C VAL A 7 -11.79 -4.15 -8.12
N SER A 8 -12.11 -4.02 -6.84
CA SER A 8 -11.41 -4.72 -5.75
C SER A 8 -11.47 -6.24 -5.90
N ILE A 9 -12.65 -6.78 -6.22
CA ILE A 9 -12.84 -8.23 -6.46
C ILE A 9 -12.04 -8.68 -7.68
N THR A 10 -12.09 -7.92 -8.78
CA THR A 10 -11.30 -8.20 -9.99
C THR A 10 -9.79 -8.21 -9.70
N PHE A 11 -9.29 -7.26 -8.90
CA PHE A 11 -7.90 -7.23 -8.48
C PHE A 11 -7.52 -8.41 -7.59
N MET A 12 -8.41 -8.90 -6.72
CA MET A 12 -8.16 -10.10 -5.92
C MET A 12 -8.04 -11.36 -6.80
N VAL A 13 -8.86 -11.46 -7.85
CA VAL A 13 -8.73 -12.54 -8.85
C VAL A 13 -7.41 -12.41 -9.63
N GLY A 14 -7.05 -11.21 -10.08
CA GLY A 14 -5.80 -10.96 -10.81
C GLY A 14 -4.53 -11.17 -9.98
N GLN A 15 -4.63 -11.07 -8.65
CA GLN A 15 -3.56 -11.39 -7.70
C GLN A 15 -3.59 -12.87 -7.26
N GLU A 16 -4.43 -13.70 -7.87
CA GLU A 16 -4.61 -15.13 -7.54
C GLU A 16 -5.07 -15.40 -6.10
N LEU A 17 -5.63 -14.37 -5.43
CA LEU A 17 -6.19 -14.49 -4.09
C LEU A 17 -7.59 -15.12 -4.10
N GLU A 18 -8.29 -15.01 -5.22
CA GLU A 18 -9.62 -15.60 -5.45
C GLU A 18 -9.69 -16.28 -6.82
N LYS A 19 -10.54 -17.30 -6.93
CA LYS A 19 -10.80 -17.95 -8.21
C LYS A 19 -11.78 -17.11 -9.06
N PRO A 20 -11.67 -17.11 -10.40
CA PRO A 20 -12.59 -16.35 -11.27
C PRO A 20 -14.08 -16.65 -11.04
N GLN A 21 -14.40 -17.88 -10.62
CA GLN A 21 -15.76 -18.34 -10.30
C GLN A 21 -16.42 -17.53 -9.18
N ILE A 22 -15.65 -16.81 -8.37
CA ILE A 22 -16.17 -15.98 -7.27
C ILE A 22 -17.20 -14.96 -7.77
N MET A 23 -17.01 -14.39 -8.97
CA MET A 23 -17.94 -13.39 -9.50
C MET A 23 -19.33 -13.98 -9.73
N THR A 24 -19.42 -15.16 -10.35
CA THR A 24 -20.69 -15.84 -10.59
C THR A 24 -21.35 -16.24 -9.27
N GLN A 25 -20.58 -16.75 -8.32
CA GLN A 25 -21.12 -17.13 -7.01
C GLN A 25 -21.67 -15.94 -6.23
N LEU A 26 -21.03 -14.77 -6.30
CA LEU A 26 -21.50 -13.55 -5.62
C LEU A 26 -22.73 -12.92 -6.27
N LEU A 27 -23.00 -13.21 -7.54
CA LEU A 27 -24.21 -12.78 -8.25
C LEU A 27 -25.39 -13.74 -8.05
N ASP A 28 -25.13 -14.94 -7.53
CA ASP A 28 -26.17 -15.91 -7.20
C ASP A 28 -26.85 -15.57 -5.88
N ILE A 29 -28.03 -14.96 -5.99
CA ILE A 29 -28.86 -14.54 -4.85
C ILE A 29 -29.34 -15.75 -4.03
N SER A 30 -29.50 -16.91 -4.65
CA SER A 30 -30.02 -18.10 -3.96
C SER A 30 -29.02 -18.64 -2.93
N THR A 31 -27.73 -18.61 -3.26
CA THR A 31 -26.66 -19.06 -2.38
C THR A 31 -26.06 -17.92 -1.54
N ASN A 32 -26.16 -16.68 -2.00
CA ASN A 32 -25.60 -15.49 -1.36
C ASN A 32 -26.62 -14.34 -1.22
N ALA A 33 -27.67 -14.58 -0.42
CA ALA A 33 -28.72 -13.59 -0.13
C ALA A 33 -28.21 -12.27 0.49
N ALA A 34 -26.99 -12.25 1.04
CA ALA A 34 -26.39 -11.06 1.61
C ALA A 34 -24.95 -10.86 1.12
N LYS A 35 -24.62 -9.58 0.93
CA LYS A 35 -23.30 -9.13 0.47
C LYS A 35 -22.23 -9.41 1.53
N PRO A 36 -21.18 -10.18 1.22
CA PRO A 36 -20.00 -10.29 2.09
C PRO A 36 -19.20 -8.97 2.16
N SER A 37 -18.40 -8.84 3.21
CA SER A 37 -17.55 -7.67 3.42
C SER A 37 -16.38 -7.62 2.42
N TYR A 38 -16.52 -6.81 1.37
CA TYR A 38 -15.45 -6.54 0.41
C TYR A 38 -14.58 -5.36 0.83
N PRO A 39 -13.26 -5.40 0.57
CA PRO A 39 -12.44 -4.20 0.67
C PRO A 39 -12.80 -3.26 -0.48
N MET A 40 -12.71 -1.97 -0.24
CA MET A 40 -12.91 -0.96 -1.28
C MET A 40 -11.59 -0.65 -1.97
N ALA A 41 -11.56 -0.68 -3.31
CA ALA A 41 -10.43 -0.15 -4.06
C ALA A 41 -10.22 1.34 -3.71
N PRO A 42 -9.00 1.91 -3.84
CA PRO A 42 -8.77 3.34 -3.67
C PRO A 42 -9.72 4.20 -4.54
N ASP A 43 -10.11 5.38 -4.07
CA ASP A 43 -10.95 6.34 -4.83
C ASP A 43 -10.15 7.15 -5.82
N LYS A 44 -8.92 7.53 -5.46
CA LYS A 44 -8.05 8.37 -6.30
C LYS A 44 -8.00 7.98 -7.79
N PRO A 45 -7.93 6.69 -8.20
CA PRO A 45 -7.90 6.31 -9.61
C PRO A 45 -9.28 6.26 -10.31
N LEU A 46 -10.39 6.45 -9.59
CA LEU A 46 -11.72 6.40 -10.18
C LEU A 46 -12.07 7.73 -10.84
N VAL A 47 -12.07 7.77 -12.18
CA VAL A 47 -12.38 8.97 -12.97
C VAL A 47 -13.64 8.75 -13.80
N LEU A 48 -14.59 9.68 -13.72
CA LEU A 48 -15.73 9.73 -14.63
C LEU A 48 -15.25 10.27 -15.98
N HIS A 49 -15.13 9.40 -16.97
CA HIS A 49 -14.54 9.76 -18.26
C HIS A 49 -15.56 10.34 -19.26
N LYS A 50 -16.74 9.73 -19.37
CA LYS A 50 -17.75 10.09 -20.37
C LYS A 50 -19.15 9.88 -19.83
N CYS A 51 -20.07 10.77 -20.21
CA CYS A 51 -21.51 10.62 -20.04
C CYS A 51 -22.17 10.66 -21.41
N ASP A 52 -23.08 9.72 -21.67
CA ASP A 52 -23.84 9.64 -22.91
C ASP A 52 -25.32 9.93 -22.64
N PHE A 53 -25.96 10.67 -23.54
CA PHE A 53 -27.35 11.11 -23.42
C PHE A 53 -28.07 10.89 -24.76
N ASN A 54 -29.10 10.05 -24.78
CA ASN A 54 -29.70 9.55 -26.02
C ASN A 54 -30.30 10.64 -26.93
N ASN A 55 -30.74 11.76 -26.37
CA ASN A 55 -31.44 12.83 -27.10
C ASN A 55 -30.74 14.19 -27.01
N VAL A 56 -29.45 14.21 -26.70
CA VAL A 56 -28.66 15.45 -26.59
C VAL A 56 -27.44 15.32 -27.48
N THR A 57 -27.33 16.23 -28.45
CA THR A 57 -26.10 16.37 -29.25
C THR A 57 -25.27 17.49 -28.64
N PHE A 58 -24.06 17.17 -28.17
CA PHE A 58 -23.14 18.18 -27.69
C PHE A 58 -22.47 18.88 -28.87
N GLY A 59 -22.61 20.20 -28.92
CA GLY A 59 -21.83 21.04 -29.82
C GLY A 59 -20.51 21.44 -29.18
N TYR A 60 -19.46 21.56 -30.00
CA TYR A 60 -18.15 22.03 -29.56
C TYR A 60 -17.77 23.27 -30.37
N THR A 61 -17.20 24.27 -29.71
CA THR A 61 -16.62 25.44 -30.37
C THR A 61 -15.10 25.36 -30.25
N SER A 62 -14.39 25.79 -31.30
CA SER A 62 -12.93 25.77 -31.31
C SER A 62 -12.33 26.56 -30.15
N GLN A 63 -12.96 27.68 -29.75
CA GLN A 63 -12.53 28.48 -28.60
C GLN A 63 -12.63 27.70 -27.28
N ASN A 64 -13.73 26.98 -27.04
CA ASN A 64 -13.90 26.22 -25.81
C ASN A 64 -12.94 25.03 -25.77
N LEU A 65 -12.76 24.33 -26.90
CA LEU A 65 -11.79 23.25 -27.01
C LEU A 65 -10.37 23.76 -26.73
N TRP A 66 -9.97 24.87 -27.35
CA TRP A 66 -8.66 25.49 -27.12
C TRP A 66 -8.45 25.85 -25.65
N ASN A 67 -9.43 26.51 -25.02
CA ASN A 67 -9.34 26.92 -23.61
C ASN A 67 -9.20 25.71 -22.68
N VAL A 68 -9.96 24.63 -22.92
CA VAL A 68 -9.88 23.41 -22.12
C VAL A 68 -8.55 22.70 -22.35
N THR A 69 -8.08 22.57 -23.59
CA THR A 69 -6.77 21.99 -23.91
C THR A 69 -5.66 22.75 -23.22
N TYR A 70 -5.60 24.08 -23.39
CA TYR A 70 -4.61 24.93 -22.75
C TYR A 70 -4.61 24.78 -21.23
N HIS A 71 -5.79 24.73 -20.61
CA HIS A 71 -5.91 24.54 -19.16
C HIS A 71 -5.38 23.17 -18.71
N LEU A 72 -5.68 22.10 -19.45
CA LEU A 72 -5.21 20.76 -19.13
C LEU A 72 -3.70 20.61 -19.34
N GLU A 73 -3.15 21.22 -20.39
CA GLU A 73 -1.70 21.23 -20.66
C GLU A 73 -0.93 21.96 -19.55
N ASN A 74 -1.41 23.11 -19.09
CA ASN A 74 -0.80 23.83 -17.97
C ASN A 74 -0.80 23.00 -16.68
N GLN A 75 -1.92 22.35 -16.34
CA GLN A 75 -1.99 21.46 -15.17
C GLN A 75 -1.04 20.27 -15.31
N TRP A 76 -0.96 19.69 -16.51
CA TRP A 76 -0.06 18.58 -16.77
C TRP A 76 1.41 18.99 -16.59
N GLU A 77 1.80 20.16 -17.09
CA GLU A 77 3.15 20.68 -16.94
C GLU A 77 3.54 20.82 -15.46
N GLU A 78 2.69 21.46 -14.64
CA GLU A 78 2.93 21.61 -13.21
C GLU A 78 3.08 20.25 -12.48
N LEU A 79 2.19 19.31 -12.78
CA LEU A 79 2.19 17.98 -12.17
C LEU A 79 3.41 17.17 -12.58
N VAL A 80 3.82 17.22 -13.84
CA VAL A 80 5.00 16.51 -14.34
C VAL A 80 6.28 17.09 -13.73
N LEU A 81 6.43 18.42 -13.70
CA LEU A 81 7.57 19.07 -13.06
C LEU A 81 7.65 18.71 -11.57
N GLY A 82 6.52 18.74 -10.86
CA GLY A 82 6.44 18.32 -9.46
C GLY A 82 6.84 16.85 -9.27
N ALA A 83 6.37 15.95 -10.14
CA ALA A 83 6.70 14.54 -10.09
C ALA A 83 8.19 14.28 -10.34
N GLU A 84 8.79 14.90 -11.36
CA GLU A 84 10.20 14.74 -11.67
C GLU A 84 11.11 15.29 -10.58
N ARG A 85 10.77 16.44 -9.96
CA ARG A 85 11.50 16.96 -8.79
C ARG A 85 11.53 15.97 -7.63
N ILE A 86 10.41 15.32 -7.33
CA ILE A 86 10.35 14.32 -6.25
C ILE A 86 11.15 13.07 -6.64
N LYS A 87 11.04 12.60 -7.89
CA LYS A 87 11.82 11.46 -8.38
C LYS A 87 13.32 11.73 -8.31
N ASP A 88 13.75 12.92 -8.70
CA ASP A 88 15.15 13.33 -8.67
C ASP A 88 15.69 13.41 -7.23
N ALA A 89 14.90 13.97 -6.30
CA ALA A 89 15.22 13.95 -4.88
C ALA A 89 15.34 12.52 -4.32
N LEU A 90 14.43 11.61 -4.70
CA LEU A 90 14.52 10.20 -4.31
C LEU A 90 15.76 9.50 -4.88
N ARG A 91 16.09 9.76 -6.15
CA ARG A 91 17.30 9.23 -6.79
C ARG A 91 18.57 9.74 -6.08
N SER A 92 18.62 11.04 -5.81
CA SER A 92 19.72 11.67 -5.08
C SER A 92 19.90 11.04 -3.69
N LEU A 93 18.81 10.78 -2.98
CA LEU A 93 18.88 10.06 -1.70
C LEU A 93 19.45 8.65 -1.87
N GLN A 94 19.01 7.90 -2.90
CA GLN A 94 19.50 6.55 -3.14
C GLN A 94 20.98 6.48 -3.51
N GLU A 95 21.47 7.46 -4.27
CA GLU A 95 22.84 7.50 -4.77
C GLU A 95 23.83 8.06 -3.74
N TYR A 96 23.50 9.20 -3.11
CA TYR A 96 24.46 9.96 -2.30
C TYR A 96 24.34 9.72 -0.79
N ALA A 97 23.19 9.29 -0.27
CA ALA A 97 23.07 9.04 1.16
C ALA A 97 23.80 7.74 1.52
N MET A 98 24.83 7.86 2.36
CA MET A 98 25.61 6.73 2.86
C MET A 98 25.19 6.39 4.28
N ILE A 99 24.89 5.12 4.54
CA ILE A 99 24.47 4.63 5.85
C ILE A 99 25.40 3.54 6.36
N ASP A 100 25.60 3.49 7.68
CA ASP A 100 26.35 2.40 8.31
C ASP A 100 25.47 1.16 8.44
N VAL A 101 25.89 0.06 7.83
CA VAL A 101 25.16 -1.21 7.87
C VAL A 101 25.09 -1.76 9.30
N ARG A 102 26.20 -1.71 10.04
CA ARG A 102 26.34 -2.45 11.31
C ARG A 102 25.60 -1.76 12.45
N GLU A 103 25.68 -0.43 12.49
CA GLU A 103 25.10 0.36 13.59
C GLU A 103 23.72 0.92 13.25
N ASP A 104 23.55 1.55 12.09
CA ASP A 104 22.33 2.30 11.78
C ASP A 104 21.27 1.41 11.13
N LEU A 105 21.59 0.77 10.00
CA LEU A 105 20.63 -0.06 9.26
C LEU A 105 20.11 -1.23 10.11
N CYS A 106 21.01 -1.96 10.79
CA CYS A 106 20.63 -3.07 11.66
C CYS A 106 19.70 -2.63 12.79
N ARG A 107 20.00 -1.49 13.44
CA ARG A 107 19.16 -0.94 14.50
C ARG A 107 17.79 -0.52 13.99
N PHE A 108 17.74 0.18 12.86
CA PHE A 108 16.48 0.54 12.21
C PHE A 108 15.61 -0.69 11.92
N VAL A 109 16.18 -1.72 11.29
CA VAL A 109 15.45 -2.94 10.94
C VAL A 109 14.92 -3.65 12.18
N GLN A 110 15.72 -3.75 13.24
CA GLN A 110 15.28 -4.35 14.51
C GLN A 110 14.11 -3.60 15.13
N ASP A 111 14.23 -2.27 15.24
CA ASP A 111 13.17 -1.41 15.78
C ASP A 111 11.90 -1.49 14.92
N TYR A 112 12.06 -1.56 13.60
CA TYR A 112 10.97 -1.68 12.65
C TYR A 112 10.21 -3.00 12.82
N LEU A 113 10.92 -4.13 12.88
CA LEU A 113 10.34 -5.46 13.07
C LEU A 113 9.69 -5.61 14.45
N ALA A 114 10.31 -5.06 15.50
CA ALA A 114 9.74 -5.05 16.85
C ALA A 114 8.41 -4.29 16.91
N LYS A 115 8.33 -3.11 16.28
CA LYS A 115 7.09 -2.30 16.19
C LYS A 115 6.02 -2.99 15.34
N ALA A 116 6.41 -3.66 14.25
CA ALA A 116 5.49 -4.43 13.41
C ALA A 116 4.87 -5.62 14.16
N GLY A 117 5.62 -6.24 15.09
CA GLY A 117 5.12 -7.28 15.99
C GLY A 117 4.18 -6.77 17.09
N GLY A 118 4.46 -5.58 17.65
CA GLY A 118 3.72 -5.01 18.79
C GLY A 118 2.30 -4.50 18.50
N SER A 119 1.97 -4.19 17.24
CA SER A 119 0.63 -3.69 16.89
C SER A 119 -0.46 -4.79 16.81
N ARG A 120 -0.15 -6.05 17.16
CA ARG A 120 -1.07 -7.20 17.13
C ARG A 120 -1.79 -7.51 18.45
N GLY A 121 -1.87 -6.59 19.42
CA GLY A 121 -2.25 -6.94 20.80
C GLY A 121 -3.23 -6.03 21.53
N ARG A 122 -4.42 -5.73 20.99
CA ARG A 122 -5.61 -5.38 21.80
C ARG A 122 -6.88 -6.08 21.27
N SER A 123 -6.87 -7.41 21.17
CA SER A 123 -8.08 -8.23 21.36
C SER A 123 -7.73 -9.72 21.47
N ARG A 124 -8.20 -10.33 22.57
CA ARG A 124 -8.40 -11.76 22.87
C ARG A 124 -7.24 -12.74 22.66
N LYS A 125 -6.76 -13.24 23.82
CA LYS A 125 -6.05 -14.51 23.99
C LYS A 125 -6.67 -15.62 23.12
N ASN A 126 -5.94 -16.07 22.11
CA ASN A 126 -5.98 -17.48 21.74
C ASN A 126 -4.59 -17.92 21.27
N LYS A 127 -4.09 -18.94 21.95
CA LYS A 127 -2.72 -19.45 21.91
C LYS A 127 -2.64 -20.50 20.80
N LYS A 128 -1.98 -20.20 19.68
CA LYS A 128 -1.35 -21.19 18.79
C LYS A 128 -0.26 -20.50 17.98
N GLY A 129 0.93 -21.08 18.03
CA GLY A 129 2.20 -20.50 17.62
C GLY A 129 2.14 -19.87 16.24
N LYS A 130 2.50 -18.59 16.17
CA LYS A 130 2.88 -17.92 14.94
C LYS A 130 4.35 -17.56 15.15
N ASP A 131 5.23 -18.29 14.48
CA ASP A 131 6.67 -18.07 14.53
C ASP A 131 6.94 -16.63 14.12
N THR A 132 7.20 -15.80 15.12
CA THR A 132 7.70 -14.45 14.90
C THR A 132 9.18 -14.65 14.65
N LEU A 133 9.62 -14.37 13.42
CA LEU A 133 11.04 -14.38 13.08
C LEU A 133 11.74 -13.29 13.91
N VAL A 134 12.22 -13.68 15.09
CA VAL A 134 13.05 -12.83 15.93
C VAL A 134 14.48 -13.09 15.49
N PHE A 135 15.02 -12.21 14.64
CA PHE A 135 16.44 -12.24 14.36
C PHE A 135 17.21 -11.67 15.55
N SER A 136 18.29 -12.34 15.97
CA SER A 136 19.23 -11.69 16.88
C SER A 136 19.96 -10.56 16.15
N HIS A 137 20.46 -9.57 16.89
CA HIS A 137 21.24 -8.48 16.29
C HIS A 137 22.45 -9.01 15.51
N LEU A 138 23.07 -10.09 15.99
CA LEU A 138 24.23 -10.69 15.35
C LEU A 138 23.86 -11.38 14.03
N ASP A 139 22.68 -12.01 13.94
CA ASP A 139 22.20 -12.67 12.72
C ASP A 139 21.87 -11.65 11.63
N LEU A 140 21.26 -10.51 12.00
CA LEU A 140 20.99 -9.42 11.06
C LEU A 140 22.28 -8.78 10.54
N VAL A 141 23.25 -8.55 11.42
CA VAL A 141 24.56 -8.02 11.01
C VAL A 141 25.21 -8.97 10.03
N LYS A 142 25.25 -10.28 10.29
CA LYS A 142 25.82 -11.26 9.35
C LYS A 142 25.09 -11.26 8.01
N LEU A 143 23.75 -11.36 8.03
CA LEU A 143 22.91 -11.40 6.84
C LEU A 143 23.12 -10.18 5.92
N LEU A 144 23.18 -8.99 6.52
CA LEU A 144 23.33 -7.73 5.78
C LEU A 144 24.80 -7.44 5.41
N ASP A 145 25.77 -7.86 6.23
CA ASP A 145 27.20 -7.63 6.00
C ASP A 145 27.76 -8.55 4.91
N GLU A 146 27.44 -9.85 4.92
CA GLU A 146 27.85 -10.80 3.86
C GLU A 146 27.34 -10.32 2.49
N SER A 147 26.06 -9.95 2.42
CA SER A 147 25.42 -9.48 1.19
C SER A 147 25.96 -8.14 0.68
N ALA A 148 26.46 -7.28 1.58
CA ALA A 148 27.08 -6.02 1.20
C ALA A 148 28.54 -6.19 0.71
N CYS A 149 29.19 -7.32 0.99
CA CYS A 149 30.57 -7.61 0.52
C CYS A 149 30.62 -8.23 -0.88
N GLU A 150 29.59 -8.98 -1.30
CA GLU A 150 29.60 -9.76 -2.56
C GLU A 150 29.57 -8.91 -3.85
N GLN A 151 29.36 -7.59 -3.75
CA GLN A 151 29.30 -6.70 -4.90
C GLN A 151 30.07 -5.40 -4.62
N GLY A 152 31.40 -5.48 -4.80
CA GLY A 152 32.35 -4.37 -4.98
C GLY A 152 32.04 -3.07 -4.24
N SER A 153 32.52 -2.93 -3.01
CA SER A 153 32.62 -1.62 -2.36
C SER A 153 33.92 -0.96 -2.81
N GLU A 154 33.82 0.13 -3.58
CA GLU A 154 34.95 1.03 -3.80
C GLU A 154 35.26 1.71 -2.46
N MET A 155 36.49 1.51 -1.99
CA MET A 155 36.98 2.02 -0.72
C MET A 155 37.34 3.50 -0.92
N LEU A 156 36.45 4.43 -0.54
CA LEU A 156 36.81 5.84 -0.51
C LEU A 156 37.75 6.11 0.66
N ASP A 157 39.05 6.09 0.38
CA ASP A 157 40.10 6.56 1.29
C ASP A 157 39.93 8.07 1.50
N VAL A 158 39.34 8.44 2.64
CA VAL A 158 39.37 9.81 3.15
C VAL A 158 40.83 10.16 3.44
N ARG A 159 41.47 10.91 2.56
CA ARG A 159 42.83 11.46 2.77
C ARG A 159 42.87 12.25 4.08
N PRO A 160 43.74 11.92 5.06
CA PRO A 160 43.93 12.77 6.22
C PRO A 160 44.87 13.93 5.88
N SER A 161 44.44 15.15 6.21
CA SER A 161 45.29 16.34 6.26
C SER A 161 46.35 16.18 7.37
N PRO A 162 47.61 16.62 7.19
CA PRO A 162 48.66 16.37 8.17
C PRO A 162 48.72 17.49 9.21
N ALA A 163 48.36 17.20 10.46
CA ALA A 163 49.04 17.77 11.65
C ALA A 163 48.51 17.17 12.97
N ASN A 164 49.46 16.68 13.78
CA ASN A 164 49.46 16.49 15.24
C ASN A 164 48.65 15.34 15.90
N GLN A 165 49.36 14.20 16.05
CA GLN A 165 49.56 13.35 17.24
C GLN A 165 48.37 13.04 18.19
N THR A 166 47.91 11.78 18.20
CA THR A 166 48.06 10.72 19.26
C THR A 166 47.30 9.47 18.77
N PRO A 167 47.79 8.22 18.88
CA PRO A 167 47.04 7.04 18.41
C PRO A 167 45.87 6.70 19.34
N PRO A 168 44.61 6.67 18.87
CA PRO A 168 43.52 6.09 19.66
C PRO A 168 43.63 4.56 19.70
N ALA A 169 43.23 3.97 20.82
CA ALA A 169 43.19 2.53 21.06
C ALA A 169 42.45 1.75 19.95
N PRO A 170 42.82 0.48 19.66
CA PRO A 170 42.22 -0.29 18.58
C PRO A 170 40.87 -0.90 19.01
N THR A 171 39.84 -0.06 19.07
CA THR A 171 38.43 -0.50 19.09
C THR A 171 37.62 0.20 18.00
N SER A 172 38.28 0.54 16.88
CA SER A 172 37.61 1.04 15.69
C SER A 172 37.01 -0.14 14.91
N THR A 173 35.80 -0.55 15.28
CA THR A 173 34.97 -1.38 14.42
C THR A 173 34.80 -0.61 13.11
N LYS A 174 35.45 -1.06 12.02
CA LYS A 174 35.44 -0.35 10.74
C LYS A 174 33.99 -0.14 10.28
N LYS A 175 33.57 1.13 10.22
CA LYS A 175 32.26 1.53 9.71
C LYS A 175 32.12 1.04 8.28
N LYS A 176 31.07 0.26 8.02
CA LYS A 176 30.80 -0.23 6.66
C LYS A 176 29.66 0.60 6.09
N LEU A 177 30.02 1.54 5.23
CA LEU A 177 29.07 2.45 4.60
C LEU A 177 28.58 1.86 3.28
N ILE A 178 27.27 1.88 3.06
CA ILE A 178 26.64 1.57 1.76
C ILE A 178 25.69 2.69 1.36
N SER A 179 25.43 2.82 0.07
CA SER A 179 24.42 3.77 -0.41
C SER A 179 23.02 3.35 0.03
N TRP A 180 22.13 4.33 0.21
CA TRP A 180 20.74 4.06 0.57
C TRP A 180 20.02 3.21 -0.48
N GLY A 181 20.33 3.37 -1.77
CA GLY A 181 19.81 2.52 -2.84
C GLY A 181 20.16 1.04 -2.63
N LYS A 182 21.42 0.75 -2.26
CA LYS A 182 21.86 -0.61 -1.91
C LYS A 182 21.14 -1.13 -0.67
N ALA A 183 20.98 -0.30 0.36
CA ALA A 183 20.27 -0.65 1.58
C ALA A 183 18.80 -1.01 1.31
N LEU A 184 18.10 -0.24 0.47
CA LEU A 184 16.74 -0.55 0.03
C LEU A 184 16.65 -1.89 -0.70
N GLN A 185 17.58 -2.18 -1.60
CA GLN A 185 17.63 -3.45 -2.32
C GLN A 185 17.88 -4.64 -1.37
N LEU A 186 18.77 -4.49 -0.39
CA LEU A 186 19.02 -5.52 0.63
C LEU A 186 17.78 -5.76 1.49
N MET A 187 17.11 -4.70 1.93
CA MET A 187 15.87 -4.80 2.71
C MET A 187 14.74 -5.48 1.91
N GLU A 188 14.58 -5.18 0.62
CA GLU A 188 13.55 -5.82 -0.20
C GLU A 188 13.87 -7.30 -0.43
N THR A 189 15.09 -7.62 -0.86
CA THR A 189 15.48 -8.99 -1.25
C THR A 189 15.59 -9.94 -0.07
N LYS A 190 16.14 -9.50 1.08
CA LYS A 190 16.40 -10.37 2.23
C LYS A 190 15.29 -10.33 3.27
N LEU A 191 14.60 -9.20 3.40
CA LEU A 191 13.62 -8.99 4.47
C LEU A 191 12.20 -8.70 3.96
N SER A 192 12.00 -8.61 2.63
CA SER A 192 10.73 -8.19 2.03
C SER A 192 10.21 -6.84 2.57
N LEU A 193 11.13 -6.00 3.06
CA LEU A 193 10.84 -4.68 3.58
C LEU A 193 10.97 -3.65 2.47
N THR A 194 9.92 -2.86 2.26
CA THR A 194 9.93 -1.79 1.26
C THR A 194 9.35 -0.51 1.83
N PRO A 195 9.87 0.67 1.43
CA PRO A 195 9.34 1.96 1.86
C PRO A 195 8.07 2.36 1.10
N TYR A 196 7.56 1.50 0.20
CA TYR A 196 6.39 1.81 -0.60
C TYR A 196 5.15 2.04 0.29
N PRO A 197 4.29 3.01 -0.05
CA PRO A 197 3.07 3.24 0.70
C PRO A 197 2.22 1.97 0.76
N LYS A 198 1.65 1.70 1.94
CA LYS A 198 0.92 0.48 2.35
C LYS A 198 -0.15 -0.01 1.37
N HIS A 199 -0.61 0.85 0.46
CA HIS A 199 -1.63 0.53 -0.53
C HIS A 199 -1.15 -0.36 -1.69
N HIS A 200 0.16 -0.63 -1.82
CA HIS A 200 0.68 -1.41 -2.95
C HIS A 200 0.91 -2.91 -2.69
N ARG A 201 1.04 -3.36 -1.43
CA ARG A 201 1.30 -4.77 -1.11
C ARG A 201 0.74 -5.21 0.25
N ASP A 202 -0.44 -4.72 0.65
CA ASP A 202 -1.11 -5.25 1.84
C ASP A 202 -1.71 -6.64 1.52
N ALA A 203 -0.85 -7.64 1.27
CA ALA A 203 -1.13 -9.06 1.38
C ALA A 203 -1.27 -9.45 2.87
N LYS A 204 -2.07 -8.68 3.61
CA LYS A 204 -2.53 -9.09 4.94
C LYS A 204 -3.40 -10.32 4.71
N SER A 205 -2.86 -11.50 5.04
CA SER A 205 -3.55 -12.80 5.16
C SER A 205 -4.94 -12.76 4.53
N HIS A 206 -4.99 -12.90 3.20
CA HIS A 206 -6.24 -12.82 2.47
C HIS A 206 -7.21 -13.86 3.01
N ILE A 207 -8.36 -13.42 3.49
CA ILE A 207 -9.47 -14.29 3.89
C ILE A 207 -10.41 -14.36 2.70
N SER A 208 -10.77 -15.57 2.27
CA SER A 208 -11.62 -15.73 1.09
C SER A 208 -12.95 -15.01 1.28
N LEU A 209 -13.46 -14.38 0.22
CA LEU A 209 -14.70 -13.59 0.26
C LEU A 209 -15.90 -14.37 0.80
N MET A 210 -15.96 -15.68 0.56
CA MET A 210 -17.04 -16.55 1.05
C MET A 210 -16.99 -16.81 2.55
N GLU A 211 -15.82 -16.69 3.16
CA GLU A 211 -15.60 -16.94 4.59
C GLU A 211 -15.83 -15.68 5.45
N ARG A 212 -16.11 -14.54 4.80
CA ARG A 212 -16.29 -13.25 5.49
C ARG A 212 -17.70 -13.08 6.02
N SER A 213 -17.83 -12.29 7.07
CA SER A 213 -19.13 -11.87 7.61
C SER A 213 -19.98 -11.24 6.50
N LYS A 214 -21.22 -11.72 6.36
CA LYS A 214 -22.22 -11.15 5.46
C LYS A 214 -23.03 -10.08 6.21
N GLY A 215 -23.46 -9.05 5.50
CA GLY A 215 -24.35 -8.02 6.07
C GLY A 215 -25.78 -8.53 6.28
N SER A 216 -26.67 -7.65 6.73
CA SER A 216 -28.11 -7.96 6.75
C SER A 216 -28.66 -8.12 5.34
N THR A 217 -29.60 -9.06 5.18
CA THR A 217 -30.27 -9.34 3.91
C THR A 217 -31.18 -8.16 3.52
N TYR A 218 -31.70 -8.19 2.29
CA TYR A 218 -32.69 -7.19 1.88
C TYR A 218 -33.97 -7.33 2.70
N GLU A 219 -34.40 -8.57 2.91
CA GLU A 219 -35.58 -8.95 3.69
C GLU A 219 -35.46 -8.47 5.14
N ASP A 220 -34.29 -8.65 5.78
CA ASP A 220 -34.02 -8.16 7.14
C ASP A 220 -34.11 -6.63 7.20
N LYS A 221 -33.62 -5.93 6.18
CA LYS A 221 -33.69 -4.46 6.10
C LYS A 221 -35.12 -3.99 5.89
N VAL A 222 -35.90 -4.68 5.05
CA VAL A 222 -37.32 -4.39 4.83
C VAL A 222 -38.10 -4.63 6.11
N ALA A 223 -37.89 -5.75 6.79
CA ALA A 223 -38.52 -6.05 8.08
C ALA A 223 -38.14 -5.01 9.15
N ALA A 224 -36.89 -4.56 9.20
CA ALA A 224 -36.45 -3.49 10.10
C ALA A 224 -37.12 -2.15 9.80
N ILE A 225 -37.30 -1.79 8.52
CA ILE A 225 -38.05 -0.59 8.12
C ILE A 225 -39.53 -0.71 8.52
N LEU A 226 -40.13 -1.88 8.35
CA LEU A 226 -41.55 -2.10 8.65
C LEU A 226 -41.84 -2.17 10.16
N SER A 227 -40.88 -2.60 10.97
CA SER A 227 -41.00 -2.75 12.43
C SER A 227 -40.62 -1.51 13.24
N GLN A 228 -39.92 -0.53 12.65
CA GLN A 228 -39.60 0.74 13.31
C GLN A 228 -40.78 1.72 13.25
N PRO A 229 -41.01 2.53 14.30
CA PRO A 229 -41.99 3.62 14.27
C PRO A 229 -41.44 4.77 13.41
N LEU A 230 -41.46 4.60 12.09
CA LEU A 230 -41.01 5.62 11.14
C LEU A 230 -42.11 6.65 10.87
N SER A 231 -41.72 7.92 10.76
CA SER A 231 -42.56 9.02 10.26
C SER A 231 -43.32 8.59 9.00
N GLY A 232 -44.65 8.76 9.00
CA GLY A 232 -45.58 8.20 8.01
C GLY A 232 -45.19 8.46 6.54
N LYS A 233 -44.48 9.56 6.24
CA LYS A 233 -44.00 9.87 4.87
C LYS A 233 -42.98 8.87 4.32
N LYS A 234 -42.11 8.28 5.15
CA LYS A 234 -41.13 7.26 4.69
C LYS A 234 -41.80 5.92 4.40
N ARG A 235 -42.80 5.55 5.21
CA ARG A 235 -43.59 4.33 5.03
C ARG A 235 -44.47 4.42 3.77
N GLN A 236 -45.11 5.57 3.55
CA GLN A 236 -45.96 5.82 2.38
C GLN A 236 -45.18 5.68 1.06
N ARG A 237 -43.99 6.30 0.97
CA ARG A 237 -43.12 6.21 -0.21
C ARG A 237 -42.64 4.78 -0.51
N PHE A 238 -42.52 3.92 0.50
CA PHE A 238 -42.13 2.53 0.28
C PHE A 238 -43.29 1.71 -0.31
N ILE A 239 -44.52 1.94 0.17
CA ILE A 239 -45.73 1.30 -0.35
C ILE A 239 -46.04 1.77 -1.78
N GLU A 240 -45.84 3.07 -2.07
CA GLU A 240 -46.12 3.64 -3.41
C GLU A 240 -45.14 3.20 -4.51
N ASN A 241 -43.96 2.69 -4.15
CA ASN A 241 -42.95 2.22 -5.11
C ASN A 241 -42.88 0.68 -5.24
N GLN A 242 -43.83 -0.05 -4.63
CA GLN A 242 -44.10 -1.46 -4.90
C GLN A 242 -45.07 -1.59 -6.08
#